data_AF-A1VWS0-F1
#
_entry.id   AF-A1VWS0-F1
#
_cell.length_a   1.000
_cell.length_b   1.000
_cell.length_c   1.000
_cell.angle_alpha   90.00
_cell.angle_beta   90.00
_cell.angle_gamma   90.00
#
_symmetry.space_group_name_H-M   'P 1'
#
loop_
_entity.id
_entity.type
_entity.pdbx_description
1 polymer ?
#
loop_
_entity_poly.entity_id
_entity_poly.type
_entity_poly.pdbx_seq_one_letter_code
_entity_poly.pdbx_strand_id
1 'polypeptide(L)'
;MTKVINLEYYAKKFCFDPKQMSADDPDRAKLVKAIALLKKAAKCKDELEAEKLNAQALAAIMPLKLQIEGGDLLEDLPSSVLFTDENSDVSMQASGGGLRMTYSVRFSARIDSEATEDNYEDYLGENGWGWVGIDFASDGYECDNGSTMSVSIDDDE
;
A
#
# COMPACT_ATOMS: atom_id res chain seq x y z
N MET A 1 27.80 0.16 12.54
CA MET A 1 26.88 1.29 12.33
C MET A 1 25.61 0.69 11.77
N THR A 2 24.46 1.00 12.37
CA THR A 2 23.16 0.64 11.81
C THR A 2 22.91 1.52 10.59
N LYS A 3 22.41 0.95 9.50
CA LYS A 3 22.00 1.70 8.30
C LYS A 3 20.49 1.65 8.14
N VAL A 4 19.92 2.65 7.48
CA VAL A 4 18.50 2.69 7.16
C VAL A 4 18.33 2.41 5.67
N ILE A 5 17.52 1.39 5.35
CA ILE A 5 17.09 1.13 3.98
C ILE A 5 15.71 1.74 3.79
N ASN A 6 15.57 2.59 2.78
CA ASN A 6 14.28 3.09 2.33
C ASN A 6 13.75 2.17 1.23
N LEU A 7 12.50 1.75 1.39
CA LEU A 7 11.79 0.85 0.49
C LEU A 7 10.54 1.57 -0.02
N GLU A 8 10.34 1.57 -1.34
CA GLU A 8 9.08 1.95 -1.96
C GLU A 8 8.45 0.73 -2.62
N TYR A 9 7.32 0.29 -2.08
CA TYR A 9 6.55 -0.81 -2.62
C TYR A 9 5.44 -0.27 -3.51
N TYR A 10 5.44 -0.68 -4.78
CA TYR A 10 4.43 -0.32 -5.75
C TYR A 10 3.54 -1.52 -6.10
N ALA A 11 2.26 -1.27 -5.98
CA ALA A 11 1.17 -2.23 -5.96
C ALA A 11 0.20 -1.93 -7.12
N LYS A 12 -0.01 -2.89 -8.02
CA LYS A 12 -0.86 -2.71 -9.21
C LYS A 12 -2.17 -3.47 -9.09
N LYS A 13 -3.29 -2.76 -9.29
CA LYS A 13 -4.62 -3.38 -9.53
C LYS A 13 -5.15 -4.22 -8.36
N PHE A 14 -4.95 -3.77 -7.12
CA PHE A 14 -5.63 -4.36 -5.97
C PHE A 14 -7.14 -4.21 -6.09
N CYS A 15 -7.88 -5.25 -5.75
CA CYS A 15 -9.34 -5.26 -5.76
C CYS A 15 -9.86 -5.60 -4.37
N PHE A 16 -10.91 -4.89 -3.95
CA PHE A 16 -11.52 -5.00 -2.63
C PHE A 16 -13.00 -5.27 -2.77
N ASP A 17 -13.52 -6.33 -2.16
CA ASP A 17 -14.96 -6.50 -2.00
C ASP A 17 -15.39 -6.30 -0.54
N PRO A 18 -15.94 -5.12 -0.18
CA PRO A 18 -16.37 -4.84 1.20
C PRO A 18 -17.52 -5.74 1.68
N LYS A 19 -18.13 -6.55 0.80
CA LYS A 19 -19.13 -7.56 1.19
C LYS A 19 -18.51 -8.79 1.84
N GLN A 20 -17.24 -9.08 1.54
CA GLN A 20 -16.53 -10.24 2.09
C GLN A 20 -15.97 -9.96 3.49
N MET A 21 -15.86 -8.68 3.87
CA MET A 21 -15.39 -8.25 5.19
C MET A 21 -16.48 -8.39 6.27
N SER A 22 -16.05 -8.64 7.51
CA SER A 22 -16.92 -8.61 8.69
C SER A 22 -17.61 -7.25 8.83
N ALA A 23 -18.87 -7.24 9.28
CA ALA A 23 -19.58 -6.00 9.53
C ALA A 23 -18.94 -5.13 10.63
N ASP A 24 -18.20 -5.76 11.54
CA ASP A 24 -17.51 -5.13 12.66
C ASP A 24 -16.07 -4.69 12.29
N ASP A 25 -15.62 -4.96 11.07
CA ASP A 25 -14.30 -4.53 10.61
C ASP A 25 -14.23 -2.98 10.52
N PRO A 26 -13.26 -2.34 11.18
CA PRO A 26 -13.16 -0.89 11.24
C PRO A 26 -12.86 -0.25 9.88
N ASP A 27 -12.22 -0.98 8.96
CA ASP A 27 -11.87 -0.49 7.63
C ASP A 27 -13.00 -0.71 6.61
N ARG A 28 -13.91 -1.65 6.86
CA ARG A 28 -15.10 -1.84 6.00
C ARG A 28 -15.93 -0.56 5.88
N ALA A 29 -16.17 0.14 6.99
CA ALA A 29 -16.95 1.38 6.98
C ALA A 29 -16.27 2.48 6.15
N LYS A 30 -14.93 2.58 6.24
CA LYS A 30 -14.11 3.49 5.44
C LYS A 30 -14.22 3.17 3.94
N LEU A 31 -14.05 1.90 3.58
CA LEU A 31 -14.12 1.42 2.19
C LEU A 31 -15.50 1.66 1.57
N VAL A 32 -16.58 1.33 2.27
CA VAL A 32 -17.96 1.58 1.79
C VAL A 32 -18.20 3.07 1.54
N LYS A 33 -17.73 3.93 2.45
CA LYS A 33 -17.83 5.39 2.31
C LYS A 33 -17.07 5.87 1.08
N ALA A 34 -15.83 5.42 0.89
CA ALA A 34 -15.01 5.78 -0.27
C ALA A 34 -15.63 5.33 -1.60
N ILE A 35 -16.11 4.09 -1.68
CA ILE A 35 -16.79 3.56 -2.86
C ILE A 35 -18.03 4.40 -3.20
N ALA A 36 -18.81 4.82 -2.20
CA ALA A 36 -19.98 5.65 -2.41
C ALA A 36 -19.60 7.05 -2.96
N LEU A 37 -18.51 7.64 -2.46
CA LEU A 37 -18.00 8.93 -2.94
C LEU A 37 -17.48 8.83 -4.38
N LEU A 38 -16.68 7.81 -4.71
CA LEU A 38 -16.20 7.58 -6.08
C LEU A 38 -17.34 7.35 -7.08
N LYS A 39 -18.38 6.59 -6.68
CA LYS A 39 -19.57 6.39 -7.52
C LYS A 39 -20.35 7.68 -7.76
N LYS A 40 -20.35 8.60 -6.80
CA LYS A 40 -20.95 9.94 -6.98
C LYS A 40 -20.08 10.78 -7.92
N ALA A 41 -18.75 10.78 -7.73
CA ALA A 41 -17.80 11.48 -8.58
C ALA A 41 -17.96 11.06 -10.05
N ALA A 42 -18.02 9.75 -10.33
CA ALA A 42 -18.20 9.21 -11.68
C ALA A 42 -19.52 9.58 -12.36
N LYS A 43 -20.53 10.00 -11.61
CA LYS A 43 -21.83 10.46 -12.13
C LYS A 43 -21.93 11.99 -12.19
N CYS A 44 -20.94 12.69 -11.66
CA CYS A 44 -20.93 14.14 -11.63
C CYS A 44 -20.66 14.67 -13.04
N LYS A 45 -21.37 15.73 -13.42
CA LYS A 45 -21.14 16.43 -14.69
C LYS A 45 -20.19 17.62 -14.54
N ASP A 46 -19.96 18.04 -13.31
CA ASP A 46 -19.04 19.12 -12.94
C ASP A 46 -17.72 18.49 -12.49
N GLU A 47 -16.64 18.86 -13.19
CA GLU A 47 -15.30 18.32 -12.97
C GLU A 47 -14.76 18.70 -11.58
N LEU A 48 -14.99 19.94 -11.14
CA LEU A 48 -14.50 20.43 -9.85
C LEU A 48 -15.22 19.75 -8.67
N GLU A 49 -16.50 19.46 -8.82
CA GLU A 49 -17.23 18.65 -7.84
C GLU A 49 -16.81 17.17 -7.87
N ALA A 50 -16.49 16.62 -9.05
CA ALA A 50 -15.94 15.27 -9.15
C ALA A 50 -14.58 15.16 -8.45
N GLU A 51 -13.69 16.13 -8.64
CA GLU A 51 -12.38 16.22 -7.97
C GLU A 51 -12.53 16.30 -6.45
N LYS A 52 -13.45 17.14 -5.94
CA LYS A 52 -13.75 17.21 -4.51
C LYS A 52 -14.22 15.87 -3.95
N LEU A 53 -15.10 15.16 -4.66
CA LEU A 53 -15.58 13.86 -4.23
C LEU A 53 -14.47 12.80 -4.26
N ASN A 54 -13.57 12.84 -5.23
CA ASN A 54 -12.38 11.98 -5.27
C ASN A 54 -11.45 12.25 -4.07
N ALA A 55 -11.17 13.52 -3.76
CA ALA A 55 -10.37 13.90 -2.60
C ALA A 55 -11.02 13.46 -1.28
N GLN A 56 -12.34 13.61 -1.15
CA GLN A 56 -13.08 13.10 0.02
C GLN A 56 -13.04 11.59 0.11
N ALA A 57 -13.05 10.88 -1.01
CA ALA A 57 -12.94 9.43 -1.02
C ALA A 57 -11.56 8.99 -0.53
N LEU A 58 -10.50 9.66 -0.96
CA LEU A 58 -9.13 9.39 -0.50
C LEU A 58 -8.98 9.63 1.01
N ALA A 59 -9.46 10.79 1.48
CA ALA A 59 -9.47 11.12 2.91
C ALA A 59 -10.36 10.17 3.75
N ALA A 60 -11.33 9.49 3.13
CA ALA A 60 -12.17 8.52 3.83
C ALA A 60 -11.48 7.17 4.05
N ILE A 61 -10.54 6.79 3.19
CA ILE A 61 -9.77 5.53 3.36
C ILE A 61 -8.51 5.73 4.19
N MET A 62 -7.92 6.94 4.19
CA MET A 62 -6.72 7.24 4.96
C MET A 62 -7.02 7.54 6.45
N PRO A 63 -6.18 7.09 7.40
CA PRO A 63 -5.11 6.10 7.20
C PRO A 63 -5.70 4.67 7.10
N LEU A 64 -5.07 3.87 6.25
CA LEU A 64 -5.38 2.43 6.11
C LEU A 64 -4.14 1.64 6.52
N LYS A 65 -4.32 0.65 7.40
CA LYS A 65 -3.20 -0.17 7.87
C LYS A 65 -2.94 -1.28 6.86
N LEU A 66 -1.71 -1.33 6.37
CA LEU A 66 -1.20 -2.41 5.54
C LEU A 66 -0.30 -3.28 6.40
N GLN A 67 -0.41 -4.59 6.23
CA GLN A 67 0.47 -5.55 6.86
C GLN A 67 1.62 -5.82 5.90
N ILE A 68 2.82 -5.93 6.47
CA ILE A 68 4.02 -6.24 5.71
C ILE A 68 4.37 -7.68 6.07
N GLU A 69 4.42 -8.51 5.05
CA GLU A 69 4.90 -9.87 5.14
C GLU A 69 6.32 -9.92 4.58
N GLY A 70 7.23 -10.48 5.36
CA GLY A 70 8.64 -10.65 4.99
C GLY A 70 9.10 -12.08 5.30
N GLY A 71 10.06 -12.58 4.52
CA GLY A 71 10.83 -13.76 4.89
C GLY A 71 11.86 -13.47 5.98
N ASP A 72 12.42 -14.52 6.59
CA ASP A 72 13.27 -14.51 7.79
C ASP A 72 14.50 -13.57 7.76
N LEU A 73 14.87 -12.98 6.62
CA LEU A 73 16.12 -12.23 6.47
C LEU A 73 16.03 -10.74 6.85
N LEU A 74 14.82 -10.21 7.04
CA LEU A 74 14.61 -8.85 7.50
C LEU A 74 13.92 -8.87 8.86
N GLU A 75 14.66 -9.34 9.88
CA GLU A 75 14.16 -9.48 11.26
C GLU A 75 13.60 -8.16 11.85
N ASP A 76 14.03 -7.01 11.31
CA ASP A 76 13.61 -5.66 11.71
C ASP A 76 12.66 -4.96 10.72
N LEU A 77 12.02 -5.70 9.79
CA LEU A 77 10.92 -5.13 9.00
C LEU A 77 9.79 -4.69 9.93
N PRO A 78 9.21 -3.49 9.72
CA PRO A 78 7.98 -3.14 10.39
C PRO A 78 6.89 -4.13 10.00
N SER A 79 6.17 -4.70 10.98
CA SER A 79 5.05 -5.61 10.73
C SER A 79 3.84 -4.96 10.04
N SER A 80 3.82 -3.63 9.98
CA SER A 80 2.78 -2.88 9.29
C SER A 80 3.23 -1.47 8.93
N VAL A 81 2.66 -0.94 7.86
CA VAL A 81 2.78 0.47 7.45
C VAL A 81 1.41 1.10 7.33
N LEU A 82 1.32 2.40 7.62
CA LEU A 82 0.09 3.16 7.36
C LEU A 82 0.18 3.79 5.98
N PHE A 83 -0.90 3.64 5.22
CA PHE A 83 -1.13 4.39 4.01
C PHE A 83 -1.60 5.82 4.38
N THR A 84 -0.75 6.83 4.16
CA THR A 84 -1.05 8.26 4.40
C THR A 84 -0.74 9.10 3.16
N ASP A 85 -1.13 10.38 3.18
CA ASP A 85 -0.81 11.36 2.14
C ASP A 85 0.68 11.73 2.07
N GLU A 86 1.41 11.56 3.17
CA GLU A 86 2.83 11.91 3.27
C GLU A 86 3.75 10.84 2.66
N ASN A 87 3.35 9.56 2.69
CA ASN A 87 4.22 8.44 2.36
C ASN A 87 3.75 7.59 1.18
N SER A 88 2.66 7.98 0.51
CA SER A 88 2.03 7.13 -0.48
C SER A 88 1.42 7.90 -1.67
N ASP A 89 1.41 7.27 -2.85
CA ASP A 89 0.63 7.70 -4.01
C ASP A 89 -0.48 6.68 -4.28
N VAL A 90 -1.72 7.13 -4.53
CA VAL A 90 -2.85 6.25 -4.82
C VAL A 90 -3.72 6.76 -5.94
N SER A 91 -4.05 5.82 -6.82
CA SER A 91 -5.18 5.91 -7.74
C SER A 91 -6.23 4.89 -7.38
N MET A 92 -7.49 5.31 -7.33
CA MET A 92 -8.59 4.41 -6.98
C MET A 92 -9.84 4.66 -7.80
N GLN A 93 -10.60 3.58 -8.02
CA GLN A 93 -11.84 3.59 -8.77
C GLN A 93 -12.85 2.60 -8.18
N ALA A 94 -14.12 2.95 -8.17
CA ALA A 94 -15.17 2.00 -7.81
C ALA A 94 -15.42 1.03 -8.97
N SER A 95 -15.43 -0.27 -8.71
CA SER A 95 -15.67 -1.31 -9.73
C SER A 95 -16.50 -2.44 -9.15
N GLY A 96 -17.57 -2.88 -9.82
CA GLY A 96 -18.33 -4.08 -9.41
C GLY A 96 -18.99 -4.03 -8.03
N GLY A 97 -19.03 -2.89 -7.35
CA GLY A 97 -19.45 -2.80 -5.94
C GLY A 97 -18.29 -2.79 -4.94
N GLY A 98 -17.09 -3.09 -5.42
CA GLY A 98 -15.83 -2.98 -4.72
C GLY A 98 -15.02 -1.74 -5.08
N LEU A 99 -13.79 -1.72 -4.58
CA LEU A 99 -12.78 -0.72 -4.89
C LEU A 99 -11.68 -1.39 -5.72
N ARG A 100 -11.10 -0.67 -6.67
CA ARG A 100 -9.87 -1.06 -7.34
C ARG A 100 -8.83 0.03 -7.14
N MET A 101 -7.65 -0.34 -6.67
CA MET A 101 -6.57 0.59 -6.35
C MET A 101 -5.26 0.22 -7.03
N THR A 102 -4.47 1.25 -7.26
CA THR A 102 -3.04 1.17 -7.55
C THR A 102 -2.37 2.10 -6.54
N TYR A 103 -1.37 1.62 -5.81
CA TYR A 103 -0.72 2.40 -4.76
C TYR A 103 0.80 2.26 -4.79
N SER A 104 1.54 3.27 -4.37
CA SER A 104 2.88 3.11 -3.82
C SER A 104 2.88 3.47 -2.35
N VAL A 105 3.67 2.78 -1.53
CA VAL A 105 3.88 3.14 -0.13
C VAL A 105 5.37 3.09 0.17
N ARG A 106 5.86 4.13 0.84
CA ARG A 106 7.25 4.26 1.28
C ARG A 106 7.36 3.92 2.75
N PHE A 107 8.33 3.10 3.10
CA PHE A 107 8.66 2.73 4.47
C PHE A 107 10.16 2.46 4.59
N SER A 108 10.66 2.45 5.81
CA SER A 108 12.08 2.21 6.07
C SER A 108 12.25 0.99 6.95
N ALA A 109 13.31 0.23 6.71
CA ALA A 109 13.76 -0.87 7.54
C ALA A 109 15.17 -0.57 8.07
N ARG A 110 15.43 -0.95 9.32
CA ARG A 110 16.79 -0.91 9.86
C ARG A 110 17.49 -2.21 9.52
N ILE A 111 18.76 -2.11 9.17
CA ILE A 111 19.62 -3.28 8.97
C ILE A 111 20.87 -3.15 9.85
N ASP A 112 21.19 -4.25 10.52
CA ASP A 112 22.45 -4.40 11.25
C ASP A 112 23.38 -5.33 10.46
N SER A 113 24.14 -4.75 9.53
CA SER A 113 25.38 -5.33 8.98
C SER A 113 26.05 -4.36 7.98
N GLU A 114 27.26 -4.71 7.52
CA GLU A 114 28.02 -4.01 6.45
C GLU A 114 27.35 -4.14 5.06
N ALA A 115 26.04 -3.91 4.96
CA ALA A 115 25.35 -3.96 3.68
C ALA A 115 25.65 -2.71 2.84
N THR A 116 25.85 -2.93 1.55
CA THR A 116 25.94 -1.93 0.49
C THR A 116 24.74 -2.09 -0.45
N GLU A 117 24.44 -1.08 -1.26
CA GLU A 117 23.37 -1.16 -2.26
C GLU A 117 23.57 -2.35 -3.21
N ASP A 118 24.79 -2.51 -3.75
CA ASP A 118 25.15 -3.62 -4.65
C ASP A 118 24.86 -5.01 -4.03
N ASN A 119 25.24 -5.22 -2.77
CA ASN A 119 25.05 -6.51 -2.10
C ASN A 119 23.55 -6.79 -1.84
N TYR A 120 22.77 -5.74 -1.62
CA TYR A 120 21.34 -5.85 -1.41
C TYR A 120 20.59 -6.06 -2.74
N GLU A 121 21.01 -5.39 -3.82
CA GLU A 121 20.50 -5.61 -5.17
C GLU A 121 20.79 -7.03 -5.66
N ASP A 122 22.01 -7.52 -5.50
CA ASP A 122 22.39 -8.90 -5.85
C ASP A 122 21.58 -9.91 -5.03
N TYR A 123 21.40 -9.66 -3.74
CA TYR A 123 20.59 -10.51 -2.86
C TYR A 123 19.11 -10.54 -3.25
N LEU A 124 18.52 -9.38 -3.55
CA LEU A 124 17.14 -9.27 -4.05
C LEU A 124 16.99 -9.91 -5.45
N GLY A 125 18.03 -9.83 -6.27
CA GLY A 125 18.09 -10.45 -7.60
C GLY A 125 18.11 -11.98 -7.54
N GLU A 126 18.92 -12.56 -6.66
CA GLU A 126 19.06 -14.03 -6.51
C GLU A 126 17.88 -14.68 -5.79
N ASN A 127 17.28 -14.01 -4.80
CA ASN A 127 16.16 -14.56 -4.03
C ASN A 127 14.81 -14.16 -4.63
N GLY A 128 14.77 -13.10 -5.43
CA GLY A 128 13.58 -12.65 -6.16
C GLY A 128 12.73 -11.66 -5.37
N TRP A 129 12.13 -10.72 -6.11
CA TRP A 129 11.24 -9.65 -5.64
C TRP A 129 9.92 -10.11 -4.98
N GLY A 130 9.75 -11.41 -4.73
CA GLY A 130 8.51 -12.02 -4.24
C GLY A 130 8.39 -12.15 -2.73
N TRP A 131 9.30 -11.57 -1.94
CA TRP A 131 9.48 -11.91 -0.52
C TRP A 131 8.97 -10.85 0.45
N VAL A 132 8.85 -9.59 -0.01
CA VAL A 132 8.19 -8.52 0.75
C VAL A 132 6.83 -8.29 0.12
N GLY A 133 5.81 -8.88 0.74
CA GLY A 133 4.42 -8.65 0.40
C GLY A 133 3.89 -7.49 1.24
N ILE A 134 3.10 -6.62 0.63
CA ILE A 134 2.24 -5.72 1.39
C ILE A 134 0.82 -6.10 1.07
N ASP A 135 0.12 -6.57 2.08
CA ASP A 135 -1.29 -6.90 2.01
C ASP A 135 -2.08 -6.05 2.99
N PHE A 136 -3.39 -6.22 2.96
CA PHE A 136 -4.26 -5.57 3.91
C PHE A 136 -4.55 -6.56 5.02
N ALA A 137 -4.62 -6.05 6.25
CA ALA A 137 -4.70 -6.87 7.45
C ALA A 137 -6.04 -7.63 7.65
N SER A 138 -6.96 -7.61 6.67
CA SER A 138 -8.31 -8.19 6.81
C SER A 138 -8.71 -9.07 5.62
N ASP A 139 -9.70 -9.93 5.83
CA ASP A 139 -10.24 -10.83 4.78
C ASP A 139 -11.06 -10.05 3.73
N GLY A 140 -11.06 -10.51 2.47
CA GLY A 140 -11.85 -9.91 1.37
C GLY A 140 -11.05 -9.15 0.31
N TYR A 141 -9.73 -9.39 0.29
CA TYR A 141 -8.76 -8.77 -0.59
C TYR A 141 -8.24 -9.81 -1.58
N GLU A 142 -8.18 -9.46 -2.86
CA GLU A 142 -7.49 -10.29 -3.86
C GLU A 142 -6.04 -9.81 -3.98
N CYS A 143 -5.08 -10.72 -3.78
CA CYS A 143 -3.64 -10.42 -3.90
C CYS A 143 -3.27 -9.83 -5.26
N ASP A 144 -2.29 -8.94 -5.24
CA ASP A 144 -1.70 -8.34 -6.43
C ASP A 144 -0.90 -9.35 -7.25
N ASN A 145 -1.03 -9.23 -8.56
CA ASN A 145 -0.15 -9.85 -9.53
C ASN A 145 0.54 -8.72 -10.32
N GLY A 146 1.83 -8.49 -10.00
CA GLY A 146 2.68 -7.55 -10.72
C GLY A 146 3.18 -6.33 -9.93
N SER A 147 3.28 -6.45 -8.61
CA SER A 147 3.94 -5.48 -7.73
C SER A 147 5.44 -5.37 -8.05
N THR A 148 6.02 -4.21 -7.73
CA THR A 148 7.46 -3.94 -7.85
C THR A 148 7.94 -3.20 -6.62
N MET A 149 9.17 -3.43 -6.19
CA MET A 149 9.78 -2.71 -5.07
C MET A 149 11.03 -1.97 -5.56
N SER A 150 11.27 -0.76 -5.06
CA SER A 150 12.51 -0.02 -5.25
C SER A 150 13.16 0.29 -3.91
N VAL A 151 14.49 0.43 -3.93
CA VAL A 151 15.32 0.53 -2.73
C VAL A 151 16.26 1.73 -2.86
N SER A 152 16.51 2.42 -1.75
CA SER A 152 17.64 3.36 -1.61
C SER A 152 18.23 3.27 -0.20
N ILE A 153 19.55 3.36 -0.07
CA ILE A 153 20.22 3.32 1.24
C ILE A 153 20.78 4.70 1.55
N ASP A 154 20.35 5.27 2.68
CA ASP A 154 20.95 6.50 3.20
C ASP A 154 21.88 6.12 4.36
N ASP A 155 23.12 6.63 4.32
CA ASP A 155 24.00 6.59 5.49
C ASP A 155 23.48 7.62 6.50
N ASP A 156 23.09 7.18 7.71
CA ASP A 156 22.80 8.08 8.82
C ASP A 156 24.11 8.81 9.21
N GLU A 157 24.29 10.06 8.75
CA GLU A 157 25.31 10.99 9.28
C GLU A 157 24.91 11.57 10.65
#